data_AF-A0A2N3AK19-F1
#
_entry.id   AF-A0A2N3AK19-F1
#
_cell.length_a   1.000
_cell.length_b   1.000
_cell.length_c   1.000
_cell.angle_alpha   90.00
_cell.angle_beta   90.00
_cell.angle_gamma   90.00
#
_symmetry.space_group_name_H-M   'P 1'
#
loop_
_entity.id
_entity.type
_entity.pdbx_description
1 polymer ?
#
loop_
_entity_poly.entity_id
_entity_poly.type
_entity_poly.pdbx_seq_one_letter_code
_entity_poly.pdbx_strand_id
1 'polypeptide(L)'
;MNVSMISLEYEDLFTLENLERIKSITERLETAPFVKSVNSFLNMPKIITTDVGLEVKDLVEVFPENDEEAKELKLSLLNDKLVKGKFISEDGNVALLMVEAVKDIENEKLKVELENIIEPIKGQTLQVHYFGMPFIMAEISKSSWNTMRLGIIAALTVLLILYFCFRSFRGVFLPLAVALLSSVWVMGFVASTGRSATMMISAIPVLMISLATAYGIHFISRYYEERHNLNPVKAVNMTIRDIFVPILMSALTTMAGFLSLTAAIVRPMTEFGLFATIGIFFAFIMATFLLGSFFTIFPPKKIHKKFSHESNDVVTRLLRLLSQLILKEKKIVLIVVLIIVIISVAFSTRVKTESSIESRMGAGSEIVKIMNYFNEKFGGTDFLYVYTEANNVKNPYVLRQMKKIGDYSRQFDTFGEPSSITDFLTQLNDAMENKNIIPASEQKIDNFITDKHKGDDFFLP
;
A
#
# COMPACT_ATOMS: atom_id res chain seq x y z
N MET A 1 6.40 -8.06 -11.74
CA MET A 1 7.10 -9.29 -11.31
C MET A 1 6.44 -9.73 -10.01
N ASN A 2 5.96 -10.98 -9.92
CA ASN A 2 5.39 -11.55 -8.69
C ASN A 2 6.48 -12.37 -7.98
N VAL A 3 7.58 -11.69 -7.62
CA VAL A 3 8.66 -12.32 -6.84
C VAL A 3 8.38 -12.06 -5.38
N SER A 4 8.36 -13.15 -4.62
CA SER A 4 8.25 -13.20 -3.18
C SER A 4 9.59 -13.65 -2.61
N MET A 5 9.93 -13.12 -1.46
CA MET A 5 11.13 -13.45 -0.69
C MET A 5 10.68 -14.11 0.60
N ILE A 6 11.31 -15.23 0.95
CA ILE A 6 11.04 -15.97 2.18
C ILE A 6 12.37 -16.11 2.92
N SER A 7 12.48 -15.53 4.11
CA SER A 7 13.66 -15.69 4.95
C SER A 7 13.43 -16.76 6.02
N LEU A 8 14.41 -17.62 6.21
CA LEU A 8 14.45 -18.66 7.25
C LEU A 8 15.63 -18.36 8.18
N GLU A 9 15.34 -17.99 9.44
CA GLU A 9 16.37 -17.66 10.43
C GLU A 9 16.59 -18.80 11.41
N TYR A 10 17.87 -19.08 11.67
CA TYR A 10 18.34 -20.15 12.56
C TYR A 10 19.37 -19.59 13.54
N GLU A 11 19.58 -20.26 14.68
CA GLU A 11 20.73 -19.95 15.54
C GLU A 11 22.07 -20.29 14.84
N ASP A 12 22.10 -21.45 14.16
CA ASP A 12 23.13 -21.81 13.20
C ASP A 12 22.49 -22.46 11.98
N LEU A 13 22.59 -21.77 10.84
CA LEU A 13 22.05 -22.23 9.56
C LEU A 13 22.76 -23.49 9.06
N PHE A 14 24.05 -23.63 9.38
CA PHE A 14 24.95 -24.62 8.79
C PHE A 14 25.10 -25.86 9.66
N THR A 15 23.96 -26.46 9.98
CA THR A 15 23.87 -27.83 10.50
C THR A 15 23.26 -28.73 9.43
N LEU A 16 23.59 -30.01 9.42
CA LEU A 16 23.04 -30.97 8.45
C LEU A 16 21.50 -30.94 8.46
N GLU A 17 20.91 -30.99 9.66
CA GLU A 17 19.46 -30.97 9.84
C GLU A 17 18.80 -29.70 9.26
N ASN A 18 19.41 -28.52 9.44
CA ASN A 18 18.86 -27.27 8.94
C ASN A 18 19.01 -27.15 7.42
N LEU A 19 20.14 -27.58 6.86
CA LEU A 19 20.33 -27.62 5.41
C LEU A 19 19.35 -28.58 4.74
N GLU A 20 19.13 -29.78 5.30
CA GLU A 20 18.16 -30.76 4.79
C GLU A 20 16.74 -30.20 4.78
N ARG A 21 16.39 -29.42 5.80
CA ARG A 21 15.10 -28.74 5.87
C ARG A 21 14.94 -27.69 4.78
N ILE A 22 15.95 -26.86 4.55
CA ILE A 22 15.90 -25.83 3.49
C ILE A 22 15.78 -26.51 2.13
N LYS A 23 16.50 -27.60 1.90
CA LYS A 23 16.37 -28.41 0.69
C LYS A 23 14.94 -28.92 0.51
N SER A 24 14.37 -29.54 1.55
CA SER A 24 12.99 -30.04 1.54
C SER A 24 11.93 -28.94 1.31
N ILE A 25 12.13 -27.77 1.92
CA ILE A 25 11.29 -26.58 1.68
C ILE A 25 11.39 -26.17 0.21
N THR A 26 12.60 -26.07 -0.33
CA THR A 26 12.86 -25.65 -1.72
C THR A 26 12.19 -26.61 -2.71
N GLU A 27 12.40 -27.91 -2.56
CA GLU A 27 11.80 -28.94 -3.44
C GLU A 27 10.26 -28.96 -3.37
N ARG A 28 9.67 -28.77 -2.18
CA ARG A 28 8.22 -28.68 -2.03
C ARG A 28 7.63 -27.42 -2.63
N LEU A 29 8.35 -26.30 -2.55
CA LEU A 29 7.94 -25.05 -3.19
C LEU A 29 8.05 -25.17 -4.72
N GLU A 30 9.10 -25.78 -5.25
CA GLU A 30 9.27 -25.99 -6.71
C GLU A 30 8.18 -26.90 -7.31
N THR A 31 7.72 -27.89 -6.56
CA THR A 31 6.65 -28.82 -7.00
C THR A 31 5.24 -28.25 -6.83
N ALA A 32 5.09 -27.09 -6.17
CA ALA A 32 3.79 -26.48 -5.94
C ALA A 32 3.20 -25.89 -7.24
N PRO A 33 1.93 -26.15 -7.57
CA PRO A 33 1.33 -25.76 -8.86
C PRO A 33 1.21 -24.24 -9.07
N PHE A 34 1.33 -23.45 -8.00
CA PHE A 34 1.25 -22.00 -8.02
C PHE A 34 2.63 -21.31 -8.04
N VAL A 35 3.71 -22.08 -8.02
CA VAL A 35 5.09 -21.58 -8.09
C VAL A 35 5.64 -21.83 -9.49
N LYS A 36 6.24 -20.79 -10.08
CA LYS A 36 6.90 -20.86 -11.39
C LYS A 36 8.37 -21.26 -11.23
N SER A 37 9.05 -20.71 -10.23
CA SER A 37 10.44 -21.03 -9.91
C SER A 37 10.77 -20.67 -8.46
N VAL A 38 11.77 -21.35 -7.91
CA VAL A 38 12.34 -21.06 -6.59
C VAL A 38 13.86 -20.96 -6.75
N ASN A 39 14.44 -19.84 -6.33
CA ASN A 39 15.89 -19.66 -6.31
C ASN A 39 16.36 -19.58 -4.86
N SER A 40 17.37 -20.37 -4.53
CA SER A 40 18.01 -20.46 -3.22
C SER A 40 19.52 -20.66 -3.39
N PHE A 41 20.30 -20.50 -2.32
CA PHE A 41 21.73 -20.81 -2.39
C PHE A 41 22.03 -22.31 -2.65
N LEU A 42 21.04 -23.21 -2.49
CA LEU A 42 21.22 -24.66 -2.69
C LEU A 42 21.07 -25.09 -4.15
N ASN A 43 20.28 -24.38 -4.95
CA ASN A 43 19.98 -24.72 -6.35
C ASN A 43 20.48 -23.63 -7.33
N MET A 44 21.28 -22.69 -6.85
CA MET A 44 21.89 -21.68 -7.70
C MET A 44 23.01 -22.27 -8.54
N PRO A 45 23.09 -21.97 -9.84
CA PRO A 45 24.23 -22.36 -10.65
C PRO A 45 25.45 -21.48 -10.35
N LYS A 46 26.60 -22.13 -10.15
CA LYS A 46 27.94 -21.54 -10.12
C LYS A 46 28.67 -21.83 -11.42
N ILE A 47 29.44 -20.86 -11.90
CA ILE A 47 30.29 -21.07 -13.08
C ILE A 47 31.72 -21.27 -12.59
N ILE A 48 32.33 -22.36 -13.02
CA ILE A 48 33.73 -22.67 -12.72
C ILE A 48 34.55 -22.86 -14.00
N THR A 49 35.86 -22.69 -13.86
CA THR A 49 36.81 -23.01 -14.91
C THR A 49 37.27 -24.45 -14.81
N THR A 50 37.37 -25.11 -15.96
CA THR A 50 38.06 -26.38 -16.13
C THR A 50 39.11 -26.25 -17.22
N ASP A 51 40.02 -27.24 -17.31
CA ASP A 51 41.05 -27.30 -18.36
C ASP A 51 40.47 -27.34 -19.79
N VAL A 52 39.17 -27.59 -19.93
CA VAL A 52 38.44 -27.74 -21.22
C VAL A 52 37.49 -26.57 -21.50
N GLY A 53 37.27 -25.66 -20.53
CA GLY A 53 36.40 -24.49 -20.71
C GLY A 53 35.61 -24.11 -19.45
N LEU A 54 34.49 -23.40 -19.65
CA LEU A 54 33.57 -23.04 -18.57
C LEU A 54 32.56 -24.17 -18.35
N GLU A 55 32.37 -24.56 -17.09
CA GLU A 55 31.33 -25.50 -16.70
C GLU A 55 30.34 -24.81 -15.76
N VAL A 56 29.05 -25.08 -15.96
CA VAL A 56 27.99 -24.65 -15.05
C VAL A 56 27.72 -25.82 -14.13
N LYS A 57 27.99 -25.62 -12.85
CA LYS A 57 27.76 -26.59 -11.79
C LYS A 57 26.83 -25.99 -10.75
N ASP A 58 26.22 -26.82 -9.94
CA ASP A 58 25.45 -26.29 -8.82
C ASP A 58 26.40 -25.65 -7.82
N LEU A 59 25.99 -24.51 -7.23
CA LEU A 59 26.74 -23.81 -6.19
C LEU A 59 27.04 -24.74 -5.01
N VAL A 60 26.14 -25.69 -4.76
CA VAL A 60 26.30 -26.80 -3.82
C VAL A 60 26.31 -28.11 -4.62
N GLU A 61 27.47 -28.49 -5.17
CA GLU A 61 27.61 -29.73 -5.94
C GLU A 61 27.41 -30.99 -5.10
N VAL A 62 28.00 -31.00 -3.90
CA VAL A 62 27.91 -32.10 -2.95
C VAL A 62 27.18 -31.56 -1.74
N PHE A 63 26.03 -32.16 -1.47
CA PHE A 63 25.27 -31.84 -0.28
C PHE A 63 26.01 -32.41 0.94
N PRO A 64 26.19 -31.65 2.04
CA PRO A 64 26.92 -32.12 3.21
C PRO A 64 26.31 -33.40 3.78
N GLU A 65 27.14 -34.36 4.20
CA GLU A 65 26.70 -35.58 4.90
C GLU A 65 26.80 -35.46 6.42
N ASN A 66 27.49 -34.44 6.92
CA ASN A 66 27.73 -34.21 8.34
C ASN A 66 27.92 -32.70 8.65
N ASP A 67 27.89 -32.36 9.95
CA ASP A 67 28.01 -30.97 10.41
C ASP A 67 29.38 -30.33 10.14
N GLU A 68 30.45 -31.12 9.97
CA GLU A 68 31.77 -30.57 9.63
C GLU A 68 31.81 -30.12 8.17
N GLU A 69 31.28 -30.92 7.24
CA GLU A 69 31.10 -30.53 5.85
C GLU A 69 30.15 -29.32 5.70
N ALA A 70 29.12 -29.22 6.55
CA ALA A 70 28.24 -28.06 6.57
C ALA A 70 28.98 -26.77 6.96
N LYS A 71 29.95 -26.84 7.88
CA LYS A 71 30.83 -25.71 8.24
C LYS A 71 31.81 -25.35 7.12
N GLU A 72 32.33 -26.33 6.39
CA GLU A 72 33.15 -26.06 5.20
C GLU A 72 32.33 -25.33 4.12
N LEU A 73 31.09 -25.77 3.91
CA LEU A 73 30.15 -25.11 3.01
C LEU A 73 29.88 -23.66 3.46
N LYS A 74 29.72 -23.41 4.77
CA LYS A 74 29.57 -22.04 5.33
C LYS A 74 30.71 -21.13 4.90
N LEU A 75 31.95 -21.58 5.08
CA LEU A 75 33.14 -20.80 4.72
C LEU A 75 33.21 -20.54 3.21
N SER A 76 32.86 -21.52 2.39
CA SER A 76 32.81 -21.38 0.93
C SER A 76 31.77 -20.33 0.50
N LEU A 77 30.54 -20.42 1.02
CA LEU A 77 29.44 -19.53 0.64
C LEU A 77 29.62 -18.10 1.17
N LEU A 78 30.15 -17.92 2.39
CA LEU A 78 30.41 -16.60 2.95
C LEU A 78 31.59 -15.87 2.27
N ASN A 79 32.46 -16.59 1.56
CA ASN A 79 33.49 -15.98 0.72
C ASN A 79 32.98 -15.60 -0.68
N ASP A 80 31.82 -16.12 -1.09
CA ASP A 80 31.22 -15.81 -2.39
C ASP A 80 30.36 -14.55 -2.31
N LYS A 81 30.81 -13.48 -2.98
CA LYS A 81 30.12 -12.18 -3.03
C LYS A 81 28.75 -12.20 -3.73
N LEU A 82 28.45 -13.25 -4.49
CA LEU A 82 27.13 -13.41 -5.11
C LEU A 82 26.12 -14.04 -4.16
N VAL A 83 26.58 -14.67 -3.08
CA VAL A 83 25.76 -15.40 -2.11
C VAL A 83 25.62 -14.62 -0.81
N LYS A 84 26.76 -14.18 -0.25
CA LYS A 84 26.81 -13.42 0.99
C LYS A 84 26.12 -12.06 0.84
N GLY A 85 25.23 -11.74 1.78
CA GLY A 85 24.40 -10.54 1.78
C GLY A 85 23.24 -10.56 0.78
N LYS A 86 23.11 -11.62 -0.05
CA LYS A 86 22.10 -11.69 -1.12
C LYS A 86 21.16 -12.89 -0.99
N PHE A 87 21.72 -14.06 -0.69
CA PHE A 87 20.98 -15.31 -0.46
C PHE A 87 21.18 -15.86 0.96
N ILE A 88 22.31 -15.48 1.57
CA ILE A 88 22.62 -15.77 2.97
C ILE A 88 22.99 -14.44 3.63
N SER A 89 22.48 -14.18 4.84
CA SER A 89 22.80 -12.95 5.59
C SER A 89 24.30 -12.81 5.87
N GLU A 90 24.73 -11.59 6.19
CA GLU A 90 26.14 -11.29 6.51
C GLU A 90 26.73 -12.14 7.64
N ASP A 91 25.90 -12.50 8.63
CA ASP A 91 26.25 -13.35 9.78
C ASP A 91 26.17 -14.86 9.48
N GLY A 92 25.62 -15.25 8.32
CA GLY A 92 25.48 -16.64 7.91
C GLY A 92 24.34 -17.40 8.56
N ASN A 93 23.40 -16.73 9.23
CA ASN A 93 22.34 -17.38 10.02
C ASN A 93 20.95 -17.36 9.37
N VAL A 94 20.77 -16.57 8.31
CA VAL A 94 19.49 -16.43 7.61
C VAL A 94 19.66 -16.86 6.17
N ALA A 95 18.80 -17.78 5.71
CA ALA A 95 18.70 -18.17 4.31
C ALA A 95 17.53 -17.43 3.65
N LEU A 96 17.73 -16.98 2.41
CA LEU A 96 16.72 -16.35 1.58
C LEU A 96 16.32 -17.26 0.42
N LEU A 97 15.01 -17.46 0.26
CA LEU A 97 14.41 -18.13 -0.88
C LEU A 97 13.63 -17.10 -1.70
N MET A 98 13.92 -16.99 -2.99
CA MET A 98 13.15 -16.18 -3.92
C MET A 98 12.17 -17.07 -4.68
N VAL A 99 10.88 -16.80 -4.51
CA VAL A 99 9.79 -17.58 -5.11
C VAL A 99 9.08 -16.72 -6.14
N GLU A 100 9.11 -17.12 -7.41
CA GLU A 100 8.30 -16.51 -8.44
C GLU A 100 6.95 -17.23 -8.52
N ALA A 101 5.86 -16.54 -8.25
CA ALA A 101 4.52 -17.13 -8.35
C ALA A 101 3.95 -17.04 -9.78
N VAL A 102 3.07 -17.98 -10.14
CA VAL A 102 2.28 -17.89 -11.38
C VAL A 102 1.39 -16.64 -11.36
N LYS A 103 1.05 -16.09 -12.53
CA LYS A 103 0.32 -14.80 -12.62
C LYS A 103 -1.09 -14.81 -12.03
N ASP A 104 -1.72 -15.97 -11.90
CA ASP A 104 -3.16 -16.09 -11.58
C ASP A 104 -3.48 -16.31 -10.11
N ILE A 105 -2.48 -16.41 -9.23
CA ILE A 105 -2.74 -16.56 -7.79
C ILE A 105 -3.00 -15.20 -7.13
N GLU A 106 -4.07 -15.10 -6.35
CA GLU A 106 -4.35 -13.94 -5.51
C GLU A 106 -3.27 -13.80 -4.42
N ASN A 107 -2.81 -12.57 -4.18
CA ASN A 107 -1.74 -12.28 -3.22
C ASN A 107 -2.03 -12.79 -1.79
N GLU A 108 -3.29 -12.71 -1.32
CA GLU A 108 -3.68 -13.22 0.00
C GLU A 108 -3.61 -14.75 0.07
N LYS A 109 -4.04 -15.45 -1.00
CA LYS A 109 -3.96 -16.91 -1.10
C LYS A 109 -2.52 -17.38 -1.19
N LEU A 110 -1.67 -16.67 -1.93
CA LEU A 110 -0.25 -16.99 -2.04
C LEU A 110 0.44 -17.06 -0.67
N LYS A 111 0.17 -16.11 0.24
CA LYS A 111 0.73 -16.15 1.60
C LYS A 111 0.31 -17.42 2.35
N VAL A 112 -0.98 -17.71 2.34
CA VAL A 112 -1.53 -18.87 3.05
C VAL A 112 -0.97 -20.18 2.50
N GLU A 113 -0.87 -20.32 1.18
CA GLU A 113 -0.33 -21.53 0.56
C GLU A 113 1.17 -21.72 0.84
N LEU A 114 1.95 -20.64 0.85
CA LEU A 114 3.37 -20.70 1.24
C LEU A 114 3.53 -21.07 2.72
N GLU A 115 2.70 -20.49 3.61
CA GLU A 115 2.66 -20.86 5.03
C GLU A 115 2.31 -22.34 5.21
N ASN A 116 1.32 -22.86 4.46
CA ASN A 116 0.92 -24.28 4.53
C ASN A 116 2.04 -25.24 4.12
N ILE A 117 2.93 -24.84 3.21
CA ILE A 117 4.07 -25.65 2.79
C ILE A 117 5.19 -25.60 3.85
N ILE A 118 5.46 -24.43 4.41
CA ILE A 118 6.65 -24.18 5.23
C ILE A 118 6.40 -24.51 6.71
N GLU A 119 5.25 -24.12 7.27
CA GLU A 119 4.93 -24.31 8.69
C GLU A 119 5.09 -25.75 9.20
N PRO A 120 4.72 -26.80 8.44
CA PRO A 120 4.88 -28.19 8.90
C PRO A 120 6.34 -28.67 8.97
N ILE A 121 7.27 -28.01 8.26
CA ILE A 121 8.65 -28.47 8.06
C ILE A 121 9.72 -27.45 8.52
N LYS A 122 9.30 -26.27 8.99
CA LYS A 122 10.21 -25.22 9.45
C LYS A 122 11.06 -25.64 10.67
N GLY A 123 10.54 -26.54 11.51
CA GLY A 123 11.27 -27.12 12.63
C GLY A 123 11.79 -26.07 13.63
N GLN A 124 13.10 -26.03 13.85
CA GLN A 124 13.82 -25.14 14.78
C GLN A 124 14.11 -23.75 14.20
N THR A 125 13.50 -23.36 13.07
CA THR A 125 13.56 -21.96 12.61
C THR A 125 13.11 -21.03 13.72
N LEU A 126 13.95 -20.04 14.06
CA LEU A 126 13.62 -19.00 15.01
C LEU A 126 12.47 -18.15 14.47
N GLN A 127 12.58 -17.73 13.21
CA GLN A 127 11.61 -16.88 12.53
C GLN A 127 11.55 -17.19 11.03
N VAL A 128 10.34 -17.05 10.48
CA VAL A 128 10.08 -17.10 9.04
C VAL A 128 9.40 -15.81 8.64
N HIS A 129 9.99 -15.07 7.69
CA HIS A 129 9.39 -13.83 7.20
C HIS A 129 9.07 -13.93 5.72
N TYR A 130 7.94 -13.35 5.33
CA TYR A 130 7.45 -13.30 3.96
C TYR A 130 7.49 -11.85 3.48
N PHE A 131 8.34 -11.56 2.51
CA PHE A 131 8.57 -10.21 1.99
C PHE A 131 8.45 -10.15 0.47
N GLY A 132 8.19 -8.95 -0.07
CA GLY A 132 7.97 -8.73 -1.50
C GLY A 132 6.60 -8.18 -1.84
N MET A 133 6.46 -7.75 -3.10
CA MET A 133 5.29 -7.01 -3.58
C MET A 133 3.95 -7.74 -3.38
N PRO A 134 3.83 -9.06 -3.59
CA PRO A 134 2.58 -9.77 -3.32
C PRO A 134 2.10 -9.61 -1.87
N PHE A 135 2.99 -9.78 -0.88
CA PHE A 135 2.62 -9.66 0.54
C PHE A 135 2.34 -8.22 0.96
N ILE A 136 3.10 -7.25 0.45
CA ILE A 136 2.81 -5.81 0.64
C ILE A 136 1.39 -5.50 0.15
N MET A 137 1.02 -6.00 -1.04
CA MET A 137 -0.31 -5.78 -1.60
C MET A 137 -1.42 -6.51 -0.83
N ALA A 138 -1.16 -7.71 -0.30
CA ALA A 138 -2.08 -8.41 0.58
C ALA A 138 -2.35 -7.61 1.87
N GLU A 139 -1.31 -7.04 2.50
CA GLU A 139 -1.47 -6.23 3.71
C GLU A 139 -2.21 -4.90 3.43
N ILE A 140 -1.96 -4.27 2.27
CA ILE A 140 -2.73 -3.09 1.81
C ILE A 140 -4.21 -3.45 1.59
N SER A 141 -4.50 -4.61 1.00
CA SER A 141 -5.88 -5.12 0.82
C SER A 141 -6.57 -5.31 2.18
N LYS A 142 -5.92 -6.00 3.12
CA LYS A 142 -6.40 -6.19 4.49
C LYS A 142 -6.62 -4.88 5.24
N SER A 143 -5.73 -3.89 5.07
CA SER A 143 -5.88 -2.54 5.62
C SER A 143 -7.10 -1.81 5.04
N SER A 144 -7.39 -2.01 3.75
CA SER A 144 -8.59 -1.46 3.10
C SER A 144 -9.87 -2.07 3.71
N TRP A 145 -9.89 -3.38 3.98
CA TRP A 145 -10.99 -4.03 4.71
C TRP A 145 -11.15 -3.50 6.14
N ASN A 146 -10.05 -3.30 6.86
CA ASN A 146 -10.09 -2.68 8.19
C ASN A 146 -10.62 -1.25 8.17
N THR A 147 -10.27 -0.47 7.14
CA THR A 147 -10.82 0.87 6.92
C THR A 147 -12.34 0.82 6.71
N MET A 148 -12.84 -0.18 5.97
CA MET A 148 -14.28 -0.39 5.82
C MET A 148 -14.96 -0.72 7.16
N ARG A 149 -14.29 -1.47 8.05
CA ARG A 149 -14.78 -1.70 9.44
C ARG A 149 -14.82 -0.42 10.27
N LEU A 150 -13.84 0.48 10.13
CA LEU A 150 -13.92 1.81 10.76
C LEU A 150 -15.14 2.61 10.27
N GLY A 151 -15.58 2.38 9.03
CA GLY A 151 -16.84 2.92 8.51
C GLY A 151 -18.06 2.53 9.35
N ILE A 152 -18.08 1.33 9.94
CA ILE A 152 -19.16 0.91 10.86
C ILE A 152 -19.12 1.75 12.15
N ILE A 153 -17.92 1.96 12.70
CA ILE A 153 -17.74 2.80 13.89
C ILE A 153 -18.20 4.24 13.59
N ALA A 154 -17.77 4.80 12.45
CA ALA A 154 -18.20 6.12 12.00
C ALA A 154 -19.73 6.20 11.84
N ALA A 155 -20.36 5.19 11.23
CA ALA A 155 -21.81 5.11 11.10
C ALA A 155 -22.51 5.07 12.47
N LEU A 156 -21.99 4.30 13.43
CA LEU A 156 -22.51 4.25 14.80
C LEU A 156 -22.36 5.60 15.52
N THR A 157 -21.21 6.27 15.37
CA THR A 157 -20.99 7.61 15.92
C THR A 157 -21.98 8.62 15.33
N VAL A 158 -22.15 8.62 14.01
CA VAL A 158 -23.13 9.50 13.34
C VAL A 158 -24.55 9.17 13.77
N LEU A 159 -24.90 7.90 13.91
CA LEU A 159 -26.21 7.46 14.42
C LEU A 159 -26.48 8.01 15.81
N LEU A 160 -25.51 7.91 16.73
CA LEU A 160 -25.62 8.46 18.08
C LEU A 160 -25.82 9.98 18.06
N ILE A 161 -25.01 10.72 17.29
CA ILE A 161 -25.12 12.18 17.16
C ILE A 161 -26.50 12.56 16.61
N LEU A 162 -26.92 11.94 15.50
CA LEU A 162 -28.24 12.18 14.92
C LEU A 162 -29.37 11.88 15.90
N TYR A 163 -29.24 10.80 16.69
CA TYR A 163 -30.23 10.44 17.69
C TYR A 163 -30.33 11.50 18.79
N PHE A 164 -29.21 12.04 19.25
CA PHE A 164 -29.20 13.14 20.21
C PHE A 164 -29.79 14.43 19.64
N CYS A 165 -29.53 14.74 18.36
CA CYS A 165 -30.03 15.94 17.69
C CYS A 165 -31.54 15.86 17.39
N PHE A 166 -32.00 14.78 16.77
CA PHE A 166 -33.38 14.68 16.28
C PHE A 166 -34.32 13.94 17.22
N ARG A 167 -33.79 13.10 18.12
CA ARG A 167 -34.55 12.25 19.06
C ARG A 167 -35.72 11.51 18.42
N SER A 168 -35.60 11.17 17.14
CA SER A 168 -36.65 10.55 16.34
C SER A 168 -36.04 9.56 15.36
N PHE A 169 -36.63 8.36 15.26
CA PHE A 169 -36.12 7.31 14.38
C PHE A 169 -35.98 7.78 12.93
N ARG A 170 -36.95 8.57 12.44
CA ARG A 170 -36.92 9.14 11.07
C ARG A 170 -35.82 10.19 10.89
N GLY A 171 -35.58 11.03 11.90
CA GLY A 171 -34.50 12.03 11.86
C GLY A 171 -33.10 11.43 11.95
N VAL A 172 -32.98 10.15 12.32
CA VAL A 172 -31.70 9.41 12.33
C VAL A 172 -31.54 8.54 11.09
N PHE A 173 -32.55 7.74 10.78
CA PHE A 173 -32.46 6.74 9.72
C PHE A 173 -32.43 7.37 8.33
N LEU A 174 -33.19 8.45 8.08
CA LEU A 174 -33.29 9.03 6.74
C LEU A 174 -32.00 9.72 6.26
N PRO A 175 -31.31 10.56 7.07
CA PRO A 175 -29.98 11.05 6.70
C PRO A 175 -28.98 9.93 6.42
N LEU A 176 -28.98 8.88 7.25
CA LEU A 176 -28.09 7.74 7.07
C LEU A 176 -28.44 6.94 5.81
N ALA A 177 -29.73 6.77 5.51
CA ALA A 177 -30.19 6.10 4.30
C ALA A 177 -29.74 6.86 3.04
N VAL A 178 -29.80 8.19 3.04
CA VAL A 178 -29.26 9.03 1.95
C VAL A 178 -27.78 8.73 1.73
N ALA A 179 -26.98 8.69 2.80
CA ALA A 179 -25.55 8.42 2.73
C ALA A 179 -25.21 6.98 2.28
N LEU A 180 -25.94 5.99 2.79
CA LEU A 180 -25.74 4.59 2.42
C LEU A 180 -26.12 4.35 0.96
N LEU A 181 -27.25 4.90 0.50
CA LEU A 181 -27.68 4.76 -0.89
C LEU A 181 -26.75 5.48 -1.86
N SER A 182 -26.28 6.69 -1.52
CA SER A 182 -25.29 7.39 -2.34
C SER A 182 -23.96 6.64 -2.40
N SER A 183 -23.53 6.04 -1.28
CA SER A 183 -22.36 5.16 -1.20
C SER A 183 -22.51 3.91 -2.08
N VAL A 184 -23.66 3.23 -2.03
CA VAL A 184 -23.95 2.08 -2.89
C VAL A 184 -23.93 2.48 -4.36
N TRP A 185 -24.50 3.63 -4.71
CA TRP A 185 -24.50 4.11 -6.10
C TRP A 185 -23.10 4.41 -6.62
N VAL A 186 -22.25 5.11 -5.85
CA VAL A 186 -20.89 5.41 -6.28
C VAL A 186 -20.03 4.15 -6.33
N MET A 187 -20.13 3.24 -5.36
CA MET A 187 -19.39 1.98 -5.38
C MET A 187 -19.86 1.04 -6.50
N GLY A 188 -21.17 1.01 -6.78
CA GLY A 188 -21.72 0.32 -7.93
C GLY A 188 -21.22 0.92 -9.25
N PHE A 189 -21.10 2.24 -9.33
CA PHE A 189 -20.51 2.91 -10.48
C PHE A 189 -19.03 2.57 -10.64
N VAL A 190 -18.24 2.58 -9.56
CA VAL A 190 -16.84 2.13 -9.58
C VAL A 190 -16.74 0.70 -10.13
N ALA A 191 -17.54 -0.23 -9.58
CA ALA A 191 -17.55 -1.62 -10.03
C ALA A 191 -17.90 -1.76 -11.52
N SER A 192 -18.83 -0.93 -12.03
CA SER A 192 -19.22 -0.94 -13.44
C SER A 192 -18.09 -0.52 -14.41
N THR A 193 -17.09 0.22 -13.92
CA THR A 193 -15.93 0.62 -14.73
C THR A 193 -14.87 -0.47 -14.90
N GLY A 194 -15.04 -1.63 -14.24
CA GLY A 194 -14.06 -2.72 -14.24
C GLY A 194 -12.75 -2.38 -13.51
N ARG A 195 -12.73 -1.28 -12.74
CA ARG A 195 -11.57 -0.84 -11.96
C ARG A 195 -11.61 -1.45 -10.56
N SER A 196 -10.46 -1.90 -10.08
CA SER A 196 -10.30 -2.36 -8.69
C SER A 196 -10.39 -1.19 -7.72
N ALA A 197 -11.07 -1.40 -6.59
CA ALA A 197 -11.14 -0.39 -5.54
C ALA A 197 -9.75 -0.20 -4.90
N THR A 198 -9.15 0.98 -5.14
CA THR A 198 -7.91 1.37 -4.46
C THR A 198 -8.18 1.67 -2.98
N MET A 199 -7.12 1.71 -2.16
CA MET A 199 -7.22 2.13 -0.76
C MET A 199 -7.92 3.48 -0.59
N MET A 200 -7.68 4.43 -1.50
CA MET A 200 -8.36 5.73 -1.49
C MET A 200 -9.85 5.61 -1.80
N ILE A 201 -10.23 4.84 -2.83
CA ILE A 201 -11.64 4.60 -3.19
C ILE A 201 -12.38 3.92 -2.04
N SER A 202 -11.73 3.03 -1.29
CA SER A 202 -12.33 2.35 -0.13
C SER A 202 -12.73 3.30 1.00
N ALA A 203 -12.21 4.54 1.04
CA ALA A 203 -12.59 5.57 2.00
C ALA A 203 -13.88 6.32 1.60
N ILE A 204 -14.34 6.21 0.35
CA ILE A 204 -15.53 6.93 -0.15
C ILE A 204 -16.80 6.63 0.68
N PRO A 205 -17.11 5.38 1.06
CA PRO A 205 -18.27 5.11 1.90
C PRO A 205 -18.27 5.87 3.23
N VAL A 206 -17.12 5.97 3.89
CA VAL A 206 -16.97 6.71 5.15
C VAL A 206 -17.16 8.20 4.91
N LEU A 207 -16.61 8.71 3.80
CA LEU A 207 -16.78 10.10 3.37
C LEU A 207 -18.25 10.43 3.09
N MET A 208 -19.00 9.52 2.43
CA MET A 208 -20.43 9.68 2.17
C MET A 208 -21.23 9.76 3.48
N ILE A 209 -20.91 8.92 4.47
CA ILE A 209 -21.56 8.96 5.79
C ILE A 209 -21.38 10.33 6.45
N SER A 210 -20.25 11.00 6.26
CA SER A 210 -20.04 12.36 6.79
C SER A 210 -20.79 13.43 5.98
N LEU A 211 -20.54 13.50 4.67
CA LEU A 211 -21.03 14.59 3.82
C LEU A 211 -22.51 14.48 3.47
N ALA A 212 -22.96 13.30 3.02
CA ALA A 212 -24.32 13.11 2.53
C ALA A 212 -25.36 13.22 3.66
N THR A 213 -24.97 12.78 4.87
CA THR A 213 -25.81 12.92 6.06
C THR A 213 -26.10 14.39 6.35
N ALA A 214 -25.15 15.31 6.17
CA ALA A 214 -25.37 16.74 6.37
C ALA A 214 -26.49 17.30 5.46
N TYR A 215 -26.53 16.88 4.20
CA TYR A 215 -27.63 17.28 3.28
C TYR A 215 -28.98 16.77 3.77
N GLY A 216 -29.03 15.53 4.26
CA GLY A 216 -30.24 14.97 4.87
C GLY A 216 -30.68 15.70 6.13
N ILE A 217 -29.74 16.08 7.00
CA ILE A 217 -29.99 16.87 8.22
C ILE A 217 -30.61 18.22 7.85
N HIS A 218 -30.02 18.97 6.92
CA HIS A 218 -30.55 20.27 6.50
C HIS A 218 -31.94 20.16 5.90
N PHE A 219 -32.18 19.14 5.06
CA PHE A 219 -33.49 18.89 4.50
C PHE A 219 -34.53 18.60 5.58
N ILE A 220 -34.22 17.68 6.48
CA ILE A 220 -35.14 17.22 7.51
C ILE A 220 -35.44 18.32 8.53
N SER A 221 -34.43 19.10 8.94
CA SER A 221 -34.62 20.23 9.83
C SER A 221 -35.60 21.24 9.23
N ARG A 222 -35.37 21.66 7.98
CA ARG A 222 -36.25 22.61 7.31
C ARG A 222 -37.64 22.04 7.09
N TYR A 223 -37.75 20.75 6.75
CA TYR A 223 -39.03 20.07 6.64
C TYR A 223 -39.82 20.12 7.95
N TYR A 224 -39.19 19.84 9.09
CA TYR A 224 -39.87 19.88 10.38
C TYR A 224 -40.30 21.30 10.79
N GLU A 225 -39.52 22.33 10.46
CA GLU A 225 -39.91 23.74 10.63
C GLU A 225 -41.17 24.07 9.84
N GLU A 226 -41.18 23.78 8.54
CA GLU A 226 -42.31 24.07 7.64
C GLU A 226 -43.55 23.22 7.98
N ARG A 227 -43.33 21.94 8.34
CA ARG A 227 -44.40 20.99 8.67
C ARG A 227 -45.18 21.37 9.92
N HIS A 228 -44.62 22.20 10.80
CA HIS A 228 -45.32 22.72 11.97
C HIS A 228 -46.57 23.52 11.57
N ASN A 229 -46.44 24.37 10.54
CA ASN A 229 -47.48 25.30 10.13
C ASN A 229 -48.26 24.81 8.90
N LEU A 230 -47.70 23.90 8.11
CA LEU A 230 -48.22 23.55 6.78
C LEU A 230 -48.67 22.09 6.66
N ASN A 231 -49.52 21.83 5.67
CA ASN A 231 -49.84 20.47 5.24
C ASN A 231 -48.61 19.80 4.61
N PRO A 232 -48.48 18.46 4.67
CA PRO A 232 -47.25 17.78 4.27
C PRO A 232 -46.72 18.15 2.88
N VAL A 233 -47.57 18.13 1.86
CA VAL A 233 -47.19 18.48 0.47
C VAL A 233 -46.68 19.92 0.38
N LYS A 234 -47.38 20.87 1.03
CA LYS A 234 -46.95 22.27 1.06
C LYS A 234 -45.64 22.45 1.83
N ALA A 235 -45.44 21.71 2.92
CA ALA A 235 -44.21 21.72 3.70
C ALA A 235 -43.03 21.20 2.87
N VAL A 236 -43.18 20.10 2.12
CA VAL A 236 -42.14 19.61 1.20
C VAL A 236 -41.82 20.64 0.13
N ASN A 237 -42.83 21.24 -0.51
CA ASN A 237 -42.62 22.25 -1.54
C ASN A 237 -41.84 23.47 -1.02
N MET A 238 -42.19 23.96 0.18
CA MET A 238 -41.48 25.09 0.81
C MET A 238 -40.07 24.69 1.25
N THR A 239 -39.90 23.48 1.78
CA THR A 239 -38.59 22.92 2.12
C THR A 239 -37.68 22.90 0.91
N ILE A 240 -38.10 22.29 -0.20
CA ILE A 240 -37.32 22.22 -1.44
C ILE A 240 -37.00 23.62 -1.95
N ARG A 241 -37.98 24.53 -1.98
CA ARG A 241 -37.78 25.91 -2.41
C ARG A 241 -36.65 26.60 -1.63
N ASP A 242 -36.59 26.37 -0.32
CA ASP A 242 -35.65 27.08 0.54
C ASP A 242 -34.26 26.45 0.56
N ILE A 243 -34.15 25.12 0.48
CA ILE A 243 -32.87 24.41 0.64
C ILE A 243 -32.25 23.92 -0.65
N PHE A 244 -32.99 23.82 -1.76
CA PHE A 244 -32.46 23.23 -2.99
C PHE A 244 -31.22 23.97 -3.47
N VAL A 245 -31.28 25.31 -3.54
CA VAL A 245 -30.14 26.14 -3.94
C VAL A 245 -29.00 26.07 -2.91
N PRO A 246 -29.23 26.24 -1.60
CA PRO A 246 -28.18 26.04 -0.59
C PRO A 246 -27.46 24.69 -0.67
N ILE A 247 -28.20 23.57 -0.76
CA ILE A 247 -27.62 22.23 -0.84
C ILE A 247 -26.89 22.05 -2.18
N LEU A 248 -27.46 22.53 -3.30
CA LEU A 248 -26.80 22.48 -4.61
C LEU A 248 -25.47 23.25 -4.59
N MET A 249 -25.43 24.45 -4.01
CA MET A 249 -24.21 25.26 -3.91
C MET A 249 -23.17 24.59 -3.01
N SER A 250 -23.59 23.98 -1.90
CA SER A 250 -22.71 23.19 -1.04
C SER A 250 -22.15 21.96 -1.79
N ALA A 251 -22.98 21.27 -2.56
CA ALA A 251 -22.56 20.14 -3.38
C ALA A 251 -21.60 20.57 -4.49
N LEU A 252 -21.89 21.65 -5.22
CA LEU A 252 -21.04 22.18 -6.30
C LEU A 252 -19.67 22.62 -5.79
N THR A 253 -19.61 23.35 -4.68
CA THR A 253 -18.33 23.78 -4.09
C THR A 253 -17.49 22.59 -3.63
N THR A 254 -18.12 21.58 -3.06
CA THR A 254 -17.44 20.36 -2.60
C THR A 254 -17.00 19.49 -3.79
N MET A 255 -17.85 19.34 -4.81
CA MET A 255 -17.52 18.70 -6.08
C MET A 255 -16.34 19.39 -6.76
N ALA A 256 -16.30 20.73 -6.80
CA ALA A 256 -15.15 21.46 -7.35
C ALA A 256 -13.86 21.14 -6.56
N GLY A 257 -13.95 21.05 -5.23
CA GLY A 257 -12.83 20.63 -4.38
C GLY A 257 -12.31 19.23 -4.72
N PHE A 258 -13.17 18.21 -4.79
CA PHE A 258 -12.75 16.85 -5.15
C PHE A 258 -12.33 16.71 -6.60
N LEU A 259 -13.00 17.41 -7.52
CA LEU A 259 -12.65 17.43 -8.93
C LEU A 259 -11.25 18.04 -9.14
N SER A 260 -10.82 18.98 -8.29
CA SER A 260 -9.45 19.51 -8.36
C SER A 260 -8.37 18.43 -8.15
N LEU A 261 -8.67 17.34 -7.43
CA LEU A 261 -7.75 16.21 -7.27
C LEU A 261 -7.50 15.46 -8.58
N THR A 262 -8.33 15.65 -9.61
CA THR A 262 -8.07 15.09 -10.94
C THR A 262 -6.84 15.70 -11.62
N ALA A 263 -6.37 16.86 -11.15
CA ALA A 263 -5.10 17.45 -11.61
C ALA A 263 -3.86 16.76 -11.01
N ALA A 264 -4.02 15.82 -10.07
CA ALA A 264 -2.90 15.09 -9.49
C ALA A 264 -2.28 14.11 -10.51
N ILE A 265 -0.94 13.99 -10.47
CA ILE A 265 -0.17 13.03 -11.28
C ILE A 265 -0.40 11.59 -10.79
N VAL A 266 -0.72 11.43 -9.51
CA VAL A 266 -0.88 10.13 -8.85
C VAL A 266 -2.29 9.58 -9.10
N ARG A 267 -2.41 8.58 -9.97
CA ARG A 267 -3.69 8.01 -10.44
C ARG A 267 -4.71 7.66 -9.32
N PRO A 268 -4.33 7.03 -8.19
CA PRO A 268 -5.26 6.82 -7.08
C PRO A 268 -5.94 8.09 -6.55
N MET A 269 -5.25 9.25 -6.57
CA MET A 269 -5.82 10.55 -6.18
C MET A 269 -6.81 11.06 -7.23
N THR A 270 -6.44 10.96 -8.51
CA THR A 270 -7.29 11.34 -9.64
C THR A 270 -8.61 10.58 -9.62
N GLU A 271 -8.55 9.25 -9.46
CA GLU A 271 -9.72 8.38 -9.43
C GLU A 271 -10.57 8.64 -8.19
N PHE A 272 -9.95 8.80 -7.02
CA PHE A 272 -10.66 9.17 -5.80
C PHE A 272 -11.41 10.50 -5.94
N GLY A 273 -10.78 11.53 -6.50
CA GLY A 273 -11.41 12.83 -6.76
C GLY A 273 -12.62 12.73 -7.70
N LEU A 274 -12.47 11.98 -8.80
CA LEU A 274 -13.54 11.76 -9.76
C LEU A 274 -14.73 11.02 -9.12
N PHE A 275 -14.47 9.89 -8.47
CA PHE A 275 -15.54 9.09 -7.87
C PHE A 275 -16.20 9.78 -6.67
N ALA A 276 -15.43 10.49 -5.84
CA ALA A 276 -15.99 11.29 -4.75
C ALA A 276 -16.92 12.39 -5.28
N THR A 277 -16.54 13.06 -6.37
CA THR A 277 -17.38 14.06 -7.06
C THR A 277 -18.73 13.46 -7.49
N ILE A 278 -18.71 12.30 -8.13
CA ILE A 278 -19.91 11.57 -8.54
C ILE A 278 -20.75 11.15 -7.32
N GLY A 279 -20.10 10.67 -6.26
CA GLY A 279 -20.77 10.32 -5.00
C GLY A 279 -21.49 11.50 -4.35
N ILE A 280 -20.87 12.69 -4.34
CA ILE A 280 -21.50 13.93 -3.84
C ILE A 280 -22.70 14.32 -4.69
N PHE A 281 -22.60 14.19 -6.01
CA PHE A 281 -23.73 14.42 -6.91
C PHE A 281 -24.90 13.47 -6.61
N PHE A 282 -24.63 12.18 -6.40
CA PHE A 282 -25.65 11.22 -5.99
C PHE A 282 -26.23 11.54 -4.61
N ALA A 283 -25.40 11.96 -3.64
CA ALA A 283 -25.85 12.39 -2.33
C ALA A 283 -26.80 13.59 -2.41
N PHE A 284 -26.50 14.57 -3.28
CA PHE A 284 -27.38 15.71 -3.55
C PHE A 284 -28.73 15.26 -4.11
N ILE A 285 -28.73 14.39 -5.12
CA ILE A 285 -29.96 13.84 -5.71
C ILE A 285 -30.77 13.09 -4.66
N MET A 286 -30.14 12.20 -3.89
CA MET A 286 -30.81 11.45 -2.83
C MET A 286 -31.39 12.39 -1.78
N ALA A 287 -30.62 13.35 -1.26
CA ALA A 287 -31.11 14.26 -0.24
C ALA A 287 -32.33 15.08 -0.70
N THR A 288 -32.37 15.53 -1.96
CA THR A 288 -33.45 16.39 -2.46
C THR A 288 -34.67 15.60 -2.94
N PHE A 289 -34.46 14.58 -3.77
CA PHE A 289 -35.55 13.84 -4.42
C PHE A 289 -36.07 12.68 -3.55
N LEU A 290 -35.18 11.90 -2.92
CA LEU A 290 -35.61 10.77 -2.08
C LEU A 290 -36.34 11.28 -0.85
N LEU A 291 -35.77 12.24 -0.12
CA LEU A 291 -36.42 12.77 1.09
C LEU A 291 -37.70 13.53 0.76
N GLY A 292 -37.72 14.35 -0.29
CA GLY A 292 -38.92 15.05 -0.73
C GLY A 292 -40.06 14.09 -1.06
N SER A 293 -39.77 13.03 -1.82
CA SER A 293 -40.75 11.98 -2.14
C SER A 293 -41.18 11.22 -0.89
N PHE A 294 -40.23 10.83 -0.03
CA PHE A 294 -40.51 10.09 1.20
C PHE A 294 -41.45 10.85 2.13
N PHE A 295 -41.20 12.15 2.36
CA PHE A 295 -42.05 12.96 3.24
C PHE A 295 -43.41 13.30 2.65
N THR A 296 -43.55 13.25 1.33
CA THR A 296 -44.84 13.39 0.64
C THR A 296 -45.71 12.15 0.87
N ILE A 297 -45.13 10.95 0.76
CA ILE A 297 -45.85 9.67 0.90
C ILE A 297 -46.05 9.28 2.38
N PHE A 298 -45.03 9.48 3.22
CA PHE A 298 -45.01 9.06 4.62
C PHE A 298 -44.88 10.24 5.59
N PRO A 299 -45.86 11.17 5.59
CA PRO A 299 -45.76 12.37 6.40
C PRO A 299 -45.74 12.04 7.90
N PRO A 300 -44.80 12.59 8.69
CA PRO A 300 -44.86 12.48 10.13
C PRO A 300 -46.07 13.25 10.68
N LYS A 301 -46.56 12.80 11.85
CA LYS A 301 -47.53 13.58 12.63
C LYS A 301 -46.94 14.96 12.93
N LYS A 302 -47.80 15.98 13.03
CA LYS A 302 -47.37 17.33 13.44
C LYS A 302 -46.61 17.21 14.77
N ILE A 303 -45.35 17.62 14.78
CA ILE A 303 -44.53 17.55 15.99
C ILE A 303 -45.02 18.63 16.96
N HIS A 304 -45.33 18.22 18.19
CA HIS A 304 -45.76 19.12 19.27
C HIS A 304 -44.55 19.85 19.88
N LYS A 305 -44.57 21.20 19.84
CA LYS A 305 -43.85 22.24 20.62
C LYS A 305 -42.36 22.08 21.04
N LYS A 306 -41.68 20.95 20.89
CA LYS A 306 -40.29 20.75 21.36
C LYS A 306 -39.20 21.17 20.37
N PHE A 307 -39.56 21.57 19.15
CA PHE A 307 -38.67 22.27 18.20
C PHE A 307 -38.84 23.81 18.27
N SER A 308 -39.35 24.34 19.39
CA SER A 308 -39.42 25.80 19.60
C SER A 308 -38.05 26.35 19.99
N HIS A 309 -37.68 27.50 19.40
CA HIS A 309 -36.46 28.30 19.57
C HIS A 309 -35.98 28.64 21.00
N GLU A 310 -36.58 28.07 22.05
CA GLU A 310 -36.27 28.34 23.46
C GLU A 310 -35.82 27.07 24.20
N SER A 311 -34.85 26.33 23.66
CA SER A 311 -34.17 25.31 24.45
C SER A 311 -33.11 25.97 25.34
N ASN A 312 -33.17 25.73 26.65
CA ASN A 312 -32.17 26.22 27.62
C ASN A 312 -31.17 25.12 28.01
N ASP A 313 -30.88 24.25 27.03
CA ASP A 313 -29.98 23.11 27.12
C ASP A 313 -28.51 23.54 27.10
N VAL A 314 -27.62 22.62 27.46
CA VAL A 314 -26.18 22.89 27.62
C VAL A 314 -25.56 23.47 26.34
N VAL A 315 -25.96 22.95 25.18
CA VAL A 315 -25.49 23.43 23.87
C VAL A 315 -25.92 24.87 23.64
N THR A 316 -27.18 25.22 23.87
CA THR A 316 -27.66 26.60 23.70
C THR A 316 -26.99 27.59 24.66
N ARG A 317 -26.71 27.17 25.91
CA ARG A 317 -25.93 28.01 26.85
C ARG A 317 -24.51 28.26 26.36
N LEU A 318 -23.82 27.22 25.88
CA LEU A 318 -22.48 27.35 25.31
C LEU A 318 -22.49 28.27 24.08
N LEU A 319 -23.43 28.06 23.15
CA LEU A 319 -23.57 28.91 21.96
C LEU A 319 -23.87 30.38 22.31
N ARG A 320 -24.69 30.64 23.33
CA ARG A 320 -24.94 32.00 23.83
C ARG A 320 -23.68 32.64 24.42
N LEU A 321 -22.90 31.90 25.21
CA LEU A 321 -21.62 32.39 25.75
C LEU A 321 -20.64 32.74 24.64
N LEU A 322 -20.49 31.85 23.64
CA LEU A 322 -19.63 32.09 22.48
C LEU A 322 -20.11 33.29 21.67
N SER A 323 -21.41 33.39 21.40
CA SER A 323 -22.00 34.53 20.69
C SER A 323 -21.75 35.85 21.43
N GLN A 324 -21.94 35.88 22.76
CA GLN A 324 -21.67 37.07 23.57
C GLN A 324 -20.19 37.47 23.53
N LEU A 325 -19.28 36.49 23.61
CA LEU A 325 -17.84 36.73 23.49
C LEU A 325 -17.47 37.33 22.12
N ILE A 326 -17.99 36.75 21.04
CA ILE A 326 -17.74 37.20 19.66
C ILE A 326 -18.29 38.62 19.44
N LEU A 327 -19.50 38.90 19.92
CA LEU A 327 -20.14 40.19 19.71
C LEU A 327 -19.53 41.30 20.58
N LYS A 328 -19.17 41.00 21.83
CA LYS A 328 -18.59 41.97 22.76
C LYS A 328 -17.13 42.25 22.46
N GLU A 329 -16.33 41.22 22.22
CA GLU A 329 -14.87 41.30 22.11
C GLU A 329 -14.37 41.04 20.67
N LYS A 330 -15.13 41.47 19.66
CA LYS A 330 -14.88 41.19 18.23
C LYS A 330 -13.45 41.46 17.75
N LYS A 331 -12.80 42.52 18.26
CA LYS A 331 -11.41 42.87 17.90
C LYS A 331 -10.42 41.84 18.43
N ILE A 332 -10.61 41.39 19.67
CA ILE A 332 -9.76 40.39 20.30
C ILE A 332 -9.92 39.07 19.56
N VAL A 333 -11.16 38.65 19.25
CA VAL A 333 -11.42 37.43 18.48
C VAL A 333 -10.73 37.48 17.11
N LEU A 334 -10.83 38.60 16.39
CA LEU A 334 -10.18 38.77 15.09
C LEU A 334 -8.65 38.70 15.19
N ILE A 335 -8.06 39.34 16.19
CA ILE A 335 -6.61 39.28 16.44
C ILE A 335 -6.16 37.85 16.75
N VAL A 336 -6.89 37.15 17.62
CA VAL A 336 -6.58 35.75 17.98
C VAL A 336 -6.66 34.85 16.75
N VAL A 337 -7.72 34.96 15.94
CA VAL A 337 -7.86 34.19 14.69
C VAL A 337 -6.72 34.51 13.73
N LEU A 338 -6.35 35.79 13.57
CA LEU A 338 -5.24 36.20 12.71
C LEU A 338 -3.90 35.62 13.20
N ILE A 339 -3.64 35.65 14.50
CA ILE A 339 -2.46 35.04 15.10
C ILE A 339 -2.42 33.53 14.81
N ILE A 340 -3.54 32.82 15.02
CA ILE A 340 -3.63 31.38 14.72
C ILE A 340 -3.34 31.11 13.24
N VAL A 341 -3.86 31.94 12.32
CA VAL A 341 -3.60 31.80 10.88
C VAL A 341 -2.13 32.04 10.57
N ILE A 342 -1.52 33.10 11.10
CA ILE A 342 -0.10 33.41 10.88
C ILE A 342 0.78 32.27 11.40
N ILE A 343 0.51 31.78 12.61
CA ILE A 343 1.22 30.63 13.18
C ILE A 343 1.03 29.41 12.27
N SER A 344 -0.19 29.10 11.86
CA SER A 344 -0.47 27.94 10.99
C SER A 344 0.28 28.02 9.67
N VAL A 345 0.34 29.20 9.03
CA VAL A 345 1.12 29.43 7.80
C VAL A 345 2.62 29.27 8.07
N ALA A 346 3.13 29.85 9.15
CA ALA A 346 4.55 29.74 9.51
C ALA A 346 4.99 28.30 9.80
N PHE A 347 4.11 27.47 10.38
CA PHE A 347 4.39 26.05 10.59
C PHE A 347 4.15 25.19 9.35
N SER A 348 3.29 25.62 8.42
CA SER A 348 3.01 24.87 7.18
C SER A 348 4.25 24.68 6.30
N THR A 349 5.22 25.59 6.35
CA THR A 349 6.48 25.50 5.60
C THR A 349 7.45 24.45 6.17
N ARG A 350 7.15 23.88 7.35
CA ARG A 350 7.96 22.84 7.99
C ARG A 350 7.45 21.41 7.74
N VAL A 351 6.37 21.27 6.96
CA VAL A 351 5.83 19.95 6.61
C VAL A 351 6.82 19.22 5.72
N LYS A 352 7.31 18.06 6.17
CA LYS A 352 8.17 17.17 5.38
C LYS A 352 7.31 16.24 4.54
N THR A 353 7.70 16.04 3.28
CA THR A 353 7.07 15.07 2.38
C THR A 353 7.82 13.75 2.48
N GLU A 354 7.23 12.76 3.15
CA GLU A 354 7.72 11.39 3.19
C GLU A 354 6.80 10.49 2.37
N SER A 355 7.38 9.65 1.51
CA SER A 355 6.67 8.70 0.65
C SER A 355 7.08 7.25 0.91
N SER A 356 7.84 7.00 1.99
CA SER A 356 8.29 5.65 2.35
C SER A 356 7.11 4.78 2.75
N ILE A 357 7.24 3.46 2.53
CA ILE A 357 6.24 2.48 3.00
C ILE A 357 6.05 2.60 4.52
N GLU A 358 7.14 2.82 5.26
CA GLU A 358 7.11 3.08 6.71
C GLU A 358 6.20 4.24 7.09
N SER A 359 6.31 5.39 6.42
CA SER A 359 5.46 6.55 6.72
C SER A 359 3.97 6.28 6.43
N ARG A 360 3.68 5.44 5.43
CA ARG A 360 2.31 5.14 4.96
C ARG A 360 1.63 4.05 5.78
N MET A 361 2.37 3.04 6.22
CA MET A 361 1.84 1.88 6.94
C MET A 361 2.04 2.01 8.46
N GLY A 362 2.95 2.89 8.88
CA GLY A 362 3.31 3.14 10.27
C GLY A 362 4.36 2.16 10.78
N ALA A 363 5.25 2.65 11.65
CA ALA A 363 6.36 1.88 12.24
C ALA A 363 5.90 0.61 13.01
N GLY A 364 4.65 0.60 13.50
CA GLY A 364 4.09 -0.55 14.20
C GLY A 364 3.60 -1.69 13.30
N SER A 365 3.48 -1.48 11.98
CA SER A 365 2.94 -2.47 11.05
C SER A 365 3.91 -3.64 10.83
N GLU A 366 3.35 -4.83 10.62
CA GLU A 366 4.11 -6.07 10.42
C GLU A 366 5.08 -5.96 9.23
N ILE A 367 4.60 -5.39 8.12
CA ILE A 367 5.40 -5.22 6.91
C ILE A 367 6.59 -4.28 7.09
N VAL A 368 6.46 -3.22 7.90
CA VAL A 368 7.57 -2.30 8.16
C VAL A 368 8.63 -2.98 9.04
N LYS A 369 8.22 -3.78 10.02
CA LYS A 369 9.15 -4.59 10.81
C LYS A 369 9.91 -5.59 9.95
N ILE A 370 9.21 -6.26 9.03
CA ILE A 370 9.82 -7.17 8.05
C ILE A 370 10.77 -6.41 7.13
N MET A 371 10.39 -5.26 6.60
CA MET A 371 11.30 -4.42 5.78
C MET A 371 12.58 -4.06 6.53
N ASN A 372 12.45 -3.60 7.78
CA ASN A 372 13.60 -3.24 8.60
C ASN A 372 14.49 -4.46 8.91
N TYR A 373 13.88 -5.62 9.15
CA TYR A 373 14.60 -6.89 9.31
C TYR A 373 15.41 -7.26 8.05
N PHE A 374 14.79 -7.18 6.86
CA PHE A 374 15.47 -7.46 5.60
C PHE A 374 16.58 -6.43 5.30
N ASN A 375 16.35 -5.15 5.62
CA ASN A 375 17.38 -4.11 5.52
C ASN A 375 18.59 -4.42 6.40
N GLU A 376 18.36 -4.88 7.64
CA GLU A 376 19.43 -5.22 8.59
C GLU A 376 20.21 -6.46 8.18
N LYS A 377 19.53 -7.53 7.74
CA LYS A 377 20.17 -8.84 7.44
C LYS A 377 20.80 -8.94 6.05
N PHE A 378 20.25 -8.22 5.06
CA PHE A 378 20.66 -8.32 3.65
C PHE A 378 21.16 -6.98 3.06
N GLY A 379 21.36 -5.95 3.90
CA GLY A 379 22.00 -4.71 3.47
C GLY A 379 21.13 -3.74 2.65
N GLY A 380 19.82 -4.01 2.55
CA GLY A 380 18.85 -3.07 1.97
C GLY A 380 17.76 -3.72 1.14
N THR A 381 16.57 -3.11 1.16
CA THR A 381 15.41 -3.44 0.33
C THR A 381 15.12 -2.36 -0.72
N ASP A 382 15.79 -1.21 -0.61
CA ASP A 382 15.73 -0.09 -1.54
C ASP A 382 16.92 -0.13 -2.50
N PHE A 383 16.65 -0.36 -3.77
CA PHE A 383 17.67 -0.45 -4.81
C PHE A 383 17.68 0.81 -5.69
N LEU A 384 18.86 1.38 -5.93
CA LEU A 384 19.05 2.40 -6.95
C LEU A 384 19.44 1.75 -8.28
N TYR A 385 18.49 1.65 -9.20
CA TYR A 385 18.75 1.11 -10.52
C TYR A 385 19.34 2.17 -11.45
N VAL A 386 20.55 1.94 -11.93
CA VAL A 386 21.19 2.78 -12.96
C VAL A 386 21.04 2.09 -14.31
N TYR A 387 20.04 2.52 -15.09
CA TYR A 387 19.82 2.01 -16.43
C TYR A 387 20.78 2.68 -17.42
N THR A 388 21.56 1.85 -18.12
CA THR A 388 22.48 2.30 -19.18
C THR A 388 21.90 1.92 -20.53
N GLU A 389 21.60 2.92 -21.36
CA GLU A 389 21.13 2.72 -22.73
C GLU A 389 22.28 2.94 -23.72
N ALA A 390 22.48 1.99 -24.63
CA ALA A 390 23.48 2.08 -25.68
C ALA A 390 23.02 1.29 -26.91
N ASN A 391 23.44 1.73 -28.12
CA ASN A 391 23.16 0.99 -29.36
C ASN A 391 23.68 -0.45 -29.31
N ASN A 392 24.78 -0.67 -28.59
CA ASN A 392 25.31 -2.00 -28.31
C ASN A 392 25.85 -2.06 -26.87
N VAL A 393 25.05 -2.64 -25.98
CA VAL A 393 25.39 -2.79 -24.55
C VAL A 393 26.57 -3.77 -24.35
N LYS A 394 26.81 -4.69 -25.29
CA LYS A 394 27.91 -5.66 -25.23
C LYS A 394 29.26 -5.06 -25.58
N ASN A 395 29.31 -3.81 -26.03
CA ASN A 395 30.56 -3.14 -26.34
C ASN A 395 31.44 -3.05 -25.06
N PRO A 396 32.70 -3.53 -25.10
CA PRO A 396 33.62 -3.47 -23.96
C PRO A 396 33.79 -2.08 -23.35
N TYR A 397 33.71 -1.03 -24.17
CA TYR A 397 33.78 0.35 -23.70
C TYR A 397 32.59 0.69 -22.80
N VAL A 398 31.36 0.33 -23.22
CA VAL A 398 30.13 0.58 -22.44
C VAL A 398 30.17 -0.16 -21.11
N LEU A 399 30.51 -1.44 -21.13
CA LEU A 399 30.65 -2.24 -19.91
C LEU A 399 31.72 -1.68 -18.96
N ARG A 400 32.84 -1.17 -19.47
CA ARG A 400 33.83 -0.47 -18.64
C ARG A 400 33.32 0.82 -18.04
N GLN A 401 32.46 1.57 -18.73
CA GLN A 401 31.81 2.74 -18.14
C GLN A 401 30.81 2.33 -17.05
N MET A 402 30.03 1.28 -17.27
CA MET A 402 29.14 0.73 -16.23
C MET A 402 29.93 0.33 -14.97
N LYS A 403 31.05 -0.39 -15.13
CA LYS A 403 31.92 -0.75 -14.01
C LYS A 403 32.50 0.48 -13.31
N LYS A 404 32.94 1.50 -14.05
CA LYS A 404 33.40 2.76 -13.45
C LYS A 404 32.32 3.47 -12.64
N ILE A 405 31.07 3.47 -13.11
CA ILE A 405 29.95 4.05 -12.36
C ILE A 405 29.73 3.27 -11.05
N GLY A 406 29.76 1.93 -11.11
CA GLY A 406 29.73 1.08 -9.93
C GLY A 406 30.89 1.39 -8.97
N ASP A 407 32.13 1.34 -9.44
CA ASP A 407 33.32 1.63 -8.63
C ASP A 407 33.27 3.03 -8.01
N TYR A 408 32.73 4.03 -8.72
CA TYR A 408 32.52 5.39 -8.19
C TYR A 408 31.49 5.43 -7.07
N SER A 409 30.42 4.64 -7.16
CA SER A 409 29.39 4.56 -6.11
C SER A 409 29.95 4.07 -4.77
N ARG A 410 30.99 3.24 -4.78
CA ARG A 410 31.68 2.76 -3.56
C ARG A 410 32.39 3.86 -2.76
N GLN A 411 32.57 5.05 -3.33
CA GLN A 411 33.15 6.18 -2.61
C GLN A 411 32.18 6.82 -1.61
N PHE A 412 30.90 6.46 -1.68
CA PHE A 412 29.87 6.99 -0.79
C PHE A 412 29.43 5.92 0.20
N ASP A 413 29.62 6.17 1.49
CA ASP A 413 29.19 5.28 2.59
C ASP A 413 27.66 5.06 2.64
N THR A 414 26.90 5.81 1.83
CA THR A 414 25.43 5.70 1.73
C THR A 414 24.98 4.55 0.82
N PHE A 415 25.83 4.09 -0.11
CA PHE A 415 25.49 3.01 -1.02
C PHE A 415 26.09 1.69 -0.55
N GLY A 416 25.32 0.60 -0.67
CA GLY A 416 25.84 -0.75 -0.55
C GLY A 416 26.72 -1.14 -1.75
N GLU A 417 27.17 -2.40 -1.80
CA GLU A 417 27.95 -2.90 -2.92
C GLU A 417 27.15 -2.87 -4.22
N PRO A 418 27.62 -2.17 -5.27
CA PRO A 418 26.95 -2.15 -6.56
C PRO A 418 27.03 -3.53 -7.22
N SER A 419 25.93 -3.99 -7.83
CA SER A 419 25.92 -5.16 -8.71
C SER A 419 25.69 -4.76 -10.15
N SER A 420 26.35 -5.45 -11.07
CA SER A 420 26.08 -5.32 -12.49
C SER A 420 26.45 -6.59 -13.26
N ILE A 421 25.98 -6.69 -14.51
CA ILE A 421 26.44 -7.73 -15.44
C ILE A 421 27.97 -7.72 -15.63
N THR A 422 28.62 -6.59 -15.36
CA THR A 422 30.07 -6.46 -15.51
C THR A 422 30.83 -7.29 -14.49
N ASP A 423 30.28 -7.51 -13.30
CA ASP A 423 30.90 -8.34 -12.25
C ASP A 423 30.90 -9.81 -12.67
N PHE A 424 29.77 -10.27 -13.21
CA PHE A 424 29.63 -11.60 -13.80
C PHE A 424 30.59 -11.83 -14.97
N LEU A 425 30.65 -10.88 -15.92
CA LEU A 425 31.58 -10.96 -17.06
C LEU A 425 33.05 -10.93 -16.62
N THR A 426 33.35 -10.19 -15.55
CA THR A 426 34.70 -10.14 -14.96
C THR A 426 35.04 -11.48 -14.31
N GLN A 427 34.14 -12.09 -13.55
CA GLN A 427 34.32 -13.42 -12.97
C GLN A 427 34.47 -14.49 -14.05
N LEU A 428 33.70 -14.44 -15.13
CA LEU A 428 33.86 -15.36 -16.27
C LEU A 428 35.22 -15.24 -16.95
N ASN A 429 35.72 -14.01 -17.09
CA ASN A 429 37.03 -13.77 -17.68
C ASN A 429 38.17 -14.20 -16.74
N ASP A 430 37.98 -14.00 -15.43
CA ASP A 430 38.90 -14.48 -14.41
C ASP A 430 38.93 -16.00 -14.39
N ALA A 431 37.76 -16.62 -14.46
CA ALA A 431 37.61 -18.04 -14.63
C ALA A 431 38.42 -18.52 -15.85
N MET A 432 38.14 -18.06 -17.07
CA MET A 432 38.77 -18.63 -18.26
C MET A 432 40.24 -18.27 -18.48
N GLU A 433 40.67 -17.07 -18.07
CA GLU A 433 42.01 -16.56 -18.40
C GLU A 433 42.82 -16.12 -17.18
N ASN A 434 42.32 -16.33 -15.96
CA ASN A 434 42.93 -15.84 -14.72
C ASN A 434 43.15 -14.31 -14.76
N LYS A 435 42.16 -13.61 -15.35
CA LYS A 435 42.13 -12.16 -15.54
C LYS A 435 40.83 -11.54 -15.02
N ASN A 436 40.92 -10.95 -13.84
CA ASN A 436 39.84 -10.19 -13.18
C ASN A 436 39.57 -8.81 -13.83
N ILE A 437 39.29 -8.80 -15.14
CA ILE A 437 38.93 -7.61 -15.94
C ILE A 437 37.80 -7.93 -16.92
N ILE A 438 37.11 -6.90 -17.41
CA ILE A 438 36.10 -7.04 -18.48
C ILE A 438 36.82 -7.44 -19.78
N PRO A 439 36.32 -8.47 -20.51
CA PRO A 439 36.89 -8.89 -21.78
C PRO A 439 37.07 -7.72 -22.77
N ALA A 440 38.18 -7.71 -23.50
CA ALA A 440 38.50 -6.65 -24.44
C ALA A 440 37.81 -6.80 -25.82
N SER A 441 37.33 -8.00 -26.15
CA SER A 441 36.69 -8.31 -27.44
C SER A 441 35.20 -8.50 -27.26
N GLU A 442 34.42 -7.85 -28.11
CA GLU A 442 32.97 -8.01 -28.18
C GLU A 442 32.57 -9.45 -28.50
N GLN A 443 33.30 -10.12 -29.41
CA GLN A 443 33.04 -11.52 -29.75
C GLN A 443 33.20 -12.46 -28.56
N LYS A 444 34.11 -12.14 -27.63
CA LYS A 444 34.28 -12.91 -26.39
C LYS A 444 33.13 -12.69 -25.41
N ILE A 445 32.63 -11.46 -25.34
CA ILE A 445 31.44 -11.11 -24.54
C ILE A 445 30.20 -11.78 -25.13
N ASP A 446 30.07 -11.80 -26.45
CA ASP A 446 29.02 -12.53 -27.14
C ASP A 446 29.07 -14.01 -26.80
N ASN A 447 30.23 -14.66 -26.86
CA ASN A 447 30.33 -16.07 -26.49
C ASN A 447 29.90 -16.31 -25.03
N PHE A 448 30.24 -15.40 -24.11
CA PHE A 448 29.79 -15.48 -22.71
C PHE A 448 28.28 -15.34 -22.53
N ILE A 449 27.63 -14.52 -23.34
CA ILE A 449 26.20 -14.23 -23.23
C ILE A 449 25.36 -15.24 -24.04
N THR A 450 25.87 -15.72 -25.18
CA THR A 450 25.07 -16.45 -26.18
C THR A 450 25.08 -17.97 -25.97
N ASP A 451 26.14 -18.55 -25.39
CA ASP A 451 26.26 -20.01 -25.20
C ASP A 451 25.34 -20.58 -24.10
N LYS A 452 24.55 -19.73 -23.43
CA LYS A 452 23.61 -20.13 -22.37
C LYS A 452 22.12 -19.97 -22.71
N HIS A 453 21.75 -19.49 -23.90
CA HIS A 453 20.35 -19.26 -24.26
C HIS A 453 19.65 -20.47 -24.91
N LYS A 454 19.66 -21.61 -24.21
CA LYS A 454 18.67 -22.69 -24.38
C LYS A 454 18.11 -23.06 -23.00
N GLY A 455 17.10 -22.35 -22.52
CA GLY A 455 16.40 -22.76 -21.30
C GLY A 455 15.76 -21.62 -20.55
N ASP A 456 16.52 -20.90 -19.74
CA ASP A 456 15.94 -20.09 -18.66
C ASP A 456 16.54 -18.67 -18.60
N ASP A 457 15.65 -17.70 -18.37
CA ASP A 457 15.98 -16.29 -18.17
C ASP A 457 16.86 -16.14 -16.91
N PHE A 458 18.16 -15.95 -17.12
CA PHE A 458 19.10 -15.70 -16.04
C PHE A 458 18.91 -14.26 -15.51
N PHE A 459 18.07 -14.12 -14.49
CA PHE A 459 17.90 -12.86 -13.76
C PHE A 459 19.01 -12.72 -12.71
N LEU A 460 20.04 -11.94 -13.02
CA LEU A 460 20.87 -11.34 -11.99
C LEU A 460 20.27 -9.98 -11.62
N PRO A 461 20.01 -9.70 -10.33
CA PRO A 461 19.52 -8.41 -9.86
C PRO A 461 20.50 -7.25 -10.08
#